data_AF-A0A951LZP8-F1
#
_entry.id   AF-A0A951LZP8-F1
#
_cell.length_a   1.000
_cell.length_b   1.000
_cell.length_c   1.000
_cell.angle_alpha   90.00
_cell.angle_beta   90.00
_cell.angle_gamma   90.00
#
_symmetry.space_group_name_H-M   'P 1'
#
loop_
_entity.id
_entity.type
_entity.pdbx_description
1 polymer ?
#
loop_
_entity_poly.entity_id
_entity_poly.type
_entity_poly.pdbx_seq_one_letter_code
_entity_poly.pdbx_strand_id
1 'polypeptide(L)'
;MDDNIRCLIKEYVHENIDSFHDNRLAKLQGLKLRDILANKNPYLFKARNLNRADELMAALLDASLSSGEESSFGNFLEDLAIYIAEITGGGSKSAVEGLDIELTRGGVRYLIAVKSGQKWGNAGQHKKLLDYFKAAAKVLKQSKRSGPFQLVEGICYGRFGKPNRGEREKGHYIRLIGQSFWQLISGDPDLYVDLIEPLGHESEAHATRYRTEKDATYNRLTREFTIEYCDKDGNIDWPKLVRFVSETVSSESDRGTAQLTLLTPDASGPN
;
A
#
# COMPACT_ATOMS: atom_id res chain seq x y z
N MET A 1 -4.60 29.72 3.42
CA MET A 1 -4.39 29.18 4.77
C MET A 1 -3.49 30.13 5.54
N ASP A 2 -3.60 30.20 6.87
CA ASP A 2 -2.69 30.99 7.69
C ASP A 2 -1.26 30.40 7.69
N ASP A 3 -0.24 31.24 7.75
CA ASP A 3 1.18 30.84 7.69
C ASP A 3 1.58 29.95 8.87
N ASN A 4 0.98 30.18 10.04
CA ASN A 4 1.21 29.35 11.22
C ASN A 4 0.76 27.89 10.99
N ILE A 5 -0.41 27.68 10.38
CA ILE A 5 -0.89 26.33 10.04
C ILE A 5 0.05 25.67 9.03
N ARG A 6 0.54 26.44 8.05
CA ARG A 6 1.53 25.93 7.07
C ARG A 6 2.83 25.50 7.76
N CYS A 7 3.28 26.24 8.76
CA CYS A 7 4.45 25.87 9.58
C CYS A 7 4.23 24.55 10.31
N LEU A 8 3.08 24.39 10.98
CA LEU A 8 2.72 23.14 11.68
C LEU A 8 2.69 21.93 10.75
N ILE A 9 2.15 22.09 9.52
CA ILE A 9 2.17 21.02 8.51
C ILE A 9 3.61 20.62 8.16
N LYS A 10 4.50 21.60 7.96
CA LYS A 10 5.91 21.33 7.65
C LYS A 10 6.62 20.61 8.79
N GLU A 11 6.43 21.08 10.02
CA GLU A 11 7.01 20.45 11.22
C GLU A 11 6.55 19.01 11.37
N TYR A 12 5.24 18.75 11.26
CA TYR A 12 4.71 17.39 11.29
C TYR A 12 5.31 16.50 10.20
N VAL A 13 5.43 17.02 8.97
CA VAL A 13 6.05 16.26 7.88
C VAL A 13 7.51 15.95 8.21
N HIS A 14 8.30 16.92 8.68
CA HIS A 14 9.70 16.68 9.02
C HIS A 14 9.86 15.64 10.15
N GLU A 15 9.05 15.72 11.21
CA GLU A 15 9.12 14.77 12.33
C GLU A 15 8.76 13.34 11.93
N ASN A 16 7.89 13.17 10.92
CA ASN A 16 7.35 11.86 10.54
C ASN A 16 7.97 11.29 9.26
N ILE A 17 8.57 12.11 8.38
CA ILE A 17 9.20 11.64 7.14
C ILE A 17 10.49 10.85 7.43
N ASP A 18 11.22 11.23 8.48
CA ASP A 18 12.37 10.48 8.97
C ASP A 18 11.98 9.06 9.36
N SER A 19 10.87 8.92 10.08
CA SER A 19 10.33 7.60 10.46
C SER A 19 9.97 6.75 9.23
N PHE A 20 9.47 7.35 8.15
CA PHE A 20 9.26 6.64 6.89
C PHE A 20 10.59 6.13 6.30
N HIS A 21 11.62 6.97 6.26
CA HIS A 21 12.94 6.59 5.76
C HIS A 21 13.64 5.53 6.61
N ASP A 22 13.58 5.65 7.93
CA ASP A 22 14.16 4.70 8.87
C ASP A 22 13.47 3.34 8.81
N ASN A 23 12.13 3.32 8.72
CA ASN A 23 11.39 2.08 8.51
C ASN A 23 11.76 1.40 7.18
N ARG A 24 12.05 2.18 6.14
CA ARG A 24 12.51 1.65 4.84
C ARG A 24 13.89 1.01 4.95
N LEU A 25 14.80 1.60 5.71
CA LEU A 25 16.13 1.05 6.02
C LEU A 25 16.04 -0.22 6.87
N ALA A 26 15.24 -0.19 7.94
CA ALA A 26 15.05 -1.35 8.81
C ALA A 26 14.46 -2.55 8.05
N LYS A 27 13.50 -2.30 7.13
CA LYS A 27 12.97 -3.34 6.25
C LYS A 27 14.05 -3.94 5.37
N LEU A 28 14.90 -3.13 4.72
CA LEU A 28 16.03 -3.62 3.91
C LEU A 28 16.96 -4.52 4.71
N GLN A 29 17.39 -4.05 5.89
CA GLN A 29 18.30 -4.78 6.77
C GLN A 29 17.70 -6.12 7.23
N GLY A 30 16.39 -6.14 7.49
CA GLY A 30 15.65 -7.32 7.89
C GLY A 30 15.30 -8.29 6.75
N LEU A 31 15.55 -7.94 5.48
CA LEU A 31 15.18 -8.81 4.35
C LEU A 31 15.97 -10.12 4.37
N LYS A 32 15.23 -11.23 4.33
CA LYS A 32 15.79 -12.58 4.22
C LYS A 32 15.52 -13.13 2.83
N LEU A 33 16.51 -13.83 2.26
CA LEU A 33 16.39 -14.44 0.95
C LEU A 33 15.18 -15.36 0.84
N ARG A 34 14.98 -16.23 1.85
CA ARG A 34 13.87 -17.20 1.87
C ARG A 34 12.50 -16.53 1.83
N ASP A 35 12.32 -15.42 2.55
CA ASP A 35 11.05 -14.67 2.58
C ASP A 35 10.76 -14.02 1.22
N ILE A 36 11.80 -13.50 0.55
CA ILE A 36 11.68 -12.94 -0.80
C ILE A 36 11.27 -14.03 -1.79
N LEU A 37 11.97 -15.17 -1.78
CA LEU A 37 11.73 -16.27 -2.71
C LEU A 37 10.35 -16.91 -2.51
N ALA A 38 9.93 -17.11 -1.26
CA ALA A 38 8.64 -17.74 -0.93
C ALA A 38 7.42 -16.96 -1.46
N ASN A 39 7.56 -15.63 -1.65
CA ASN A 39 6.48 -14.75 -2.08
C ASN A 39 6.57 -14.37 -3.56
N LYS A 40 7.32 -15.12 -4.37
CA LYS A 40 7.53 -14.80 -5.79
C LYS A 40 7.35 -16.05 -6.65
N ASN A 41 7.09 -15.83 -7.94
CA ASN A 41 6.79 -16.89 -8.90
C ASN A 41 8.07 -17.31 -9.67
N PRO A 42 8.74 -18.42 -9.31
CA PRO A 42 9.96 -18.87 -9.99
C PRO A 42 9.73 -19.18 -11.48
N TYR A 43 8.53 -19.65 -11.85
CA TYR A 43 8.18 -19.94 -13.24
C TYR A 43 8.17 -18.68 -14.11
N LEU A 44 7.70 -17.55 -13.56
CA LEU A 44 7.71 -16.26 -14.27
C LEU A 44 9.15 -15.81 -14.58
N PHE A 45 10.06 -15.95 -13.63
CA PHE A 45 11.46 -15.57 -13.85
C PHE A 45 12.15 -16.48 -14.85
N LYS A 46 11.84 -17.78 -14.82
CA LYS A 46 12.34 -18.72 -15.84
C LYS A 46 11.81 -18.36 -17.23
N ALA A 47 10.51 -18.04 -17.34
CA ALA A 47 9.89 -17.62 -18.60
C ALA A 47 10.46 -16.30 -19.14
N ARG A 48 10.92 -15.40 -18.26
CA ARG A 48 11.64 -14.16 -18.62
C ARG A 48 13.10 -14.38 -19.02
N ASN A 49 13.58 -15.62 -19.04
CA ASN A 49 14.95 -15.99 -19.40
C ASN A 49 16.04 -15.37 -18.50
N LEU A 50 15.74 -15.17 -17.21
CA LEU A 50 16.69 -14.63 -16.23
C LEU A 50 17.68 -15.72 -15.78
N ASN A 51 18.70 -16.02 -16.58
CA ASN A 51 19.65 -17.11 -16.28
C ASN A 51 20.84 -16.68 -15.41
N ARG A 52 20.96 -15.39 -15.12
CA ARG A 52 22.03 -14.81 -14.30
C ARG A 52 21.54 -14.58 -12.87
N ALA A 53 22.30 -15.09 -11.90
CA ALA A 53 21.96 -14.96 -10.48
C ALA A 53 21.85 -13.49 -10.04
N ASP A 54 22.77 -12.63 -10.49
CA ASP A 54 22.80 -11.21 -10.16
C ASP A 54 21.58 -10.45 -10.73
N GLU A 55 21.18 -10.79 -11.97
CA GLU A 55 20.00 -10.21 -12.62
C GLU A 55 18.70 -10.66 -11.96
N LEU A 56 18.58 -11.94 -11.62
CA LEU A 56 17.44 -12.48 -10.90
C LEU A 56 17.29 -11.85 -9.52
N MET A 57 18.40 -11.72 -8.78
CA MET A 57 18.39 -11.12 -7.45
C MET A 57 18.06 -9.63 -7.49
N ALA A 58 18.51 -8.90 -8.51
CA ALA A 58 18.15 -7.49 -8.68
C ALA A 58 16.63 -7.37 -8.92
N ALA A 59 16.07 -8.18 -9.83
CA ALA A 59 14.64 -8.19 -10.12
C ALA A 59 13.79 -8.57 -8.90
N LEU A 60 14.24 -9.55 -8.10
CA LEU A 60 13.55 -9.98 -6.88
C LEU A 60 13.55 -8.91 -5.79
N LEU A 61 14.70 -8.27 -5.59
CA LEU A 61 14.86 -7.21 -4.59
C LEU A 61 14.01 -5.99 -4.98
N ASP A 62 14.11 -5.51 -6.22
CA ASP A 62 13.33 -4.36 -6.69
C ASP A 62 11.82 -4.61 -6.60
N ALA A 63 11.36 -5.80 -7.00
CA ALA A 63 9.94 -6.16 -6.90
C ALA A 63 9.45 -6.22 -5.44
N SER A 64 10.31 -6.64 -4.50
CA SER A 64 9.93 -6.70 -3.07
C SER A 64 9.89 -5.31 -2.44
N LEU A 65 10.81 -4.43 -2.81
CA LEU A 65 10.87 -3.06 -2.28
C LEU A 65 9.72 -2.20 -2.79
N SER A 66 9.41 -2.26 -4.09
CA SER A 66 8.36 -1.45 -4.71
C SER A 66 7.00 -1.62 -4.02
N SER A 67 6.58 -2.86 -3.73
CA SER A 67 5.29 -3.11 -3.06
C SER A 67 5.22 -2.62 -1.61
N GLY A 68 6.35 -2.63 -0.90
CA GLY A 68 6.43 -2.19 0.48
C GLY A 68 6.41 -0.67 0.61
N GLU A 69 7.04 0.03 -0.33
CA GLU A 69 7.11 1.49 -0.37
C GLU A 69 5.75 2.13 -0.59
N GLU A 70 4.98 1.65 -1.58
CA GLU A 70 3.64 2.17 -1.86
C GLU A 70 2.71 2.05 -0.65
N SER A 71 2.77 0.92 0.05
CA SER A 71 1.95 0.69 1.26
C SER A 71 2.38 1.60 2.41
N SER A 72 3.69 1.70 2.66
CA SER A 72 4.23 2.50 3.75
C SER A 72 3.96 4.00 3.55
N PHE A 73 4.13 4.49 2.31
CA PHE A 73 3.88 5.88 1.99
C PHE A 73 2.38 6.20 1.93
N GLY A 74 1.55 5.21 1.57
CA GLY A 74 0.10 5.34 1.64
C GLY A 74 -0.40 5.59 3.07
N ASN A 75 0.13 4.86 4.04
CA ASN A 75 -0.20 5.08 5.47
C ASN A 75 0.26 6.47 5.93
N PHE A 76 1.48 6.88 5.57
CA PHE A 76 1.98 8.22 5.89
C PHE A 76 1.08 9.33 5.32
N LEU A 77 0.59 9.20 4.08
CA LEU A 77 -0.34 10.17 3.48
C LEU A 77 -1.72 10.18 4.16
N GLU A 78 -2.18 9.04 4.66
CA GLU A 78 -3.40 8.95 5.46
C GLU A 78 -3.26 9.69 6.78
N ASP A 79 -2.17 9.44 7.53
CA ASP A 79 -1.87 10.11 8.79
C ASP A 79 -1.70 11.63 8.59
N LEU A 80 -1.00 12.04 7.53
CA LEU A 80 -0.86 13.45 7.16
C LEU A 80 -2.22 14.11 6.85
N ALA A 81 -3.11 13.41 6.13
CA ALA A 81 -4.43 13.94 5.82
C ALA A 81 -5.30 14.10 7.08
N ILE A 82 -5.22 13.16 8.03
CA ILE A 82 -5.89 13.25 9.33
C ILE A 82 -5.36 14.47 10.09
N TYR A 83 -4.04 14.58 10.22
CA TYR A 83 -3.39 15.71 10.92
C TYR A 83 -3.82 17.06 10.32
N ILE A 84 -3.79 17.21 9.00
CA ILE A 84 -4.21 18.44 8.31
C ILE A 84 -5.69 18.76 8.61
N ALA A 85 -6.56 17.76 8.58
CA ALA A 85 -7.98 17.95 8.88
C ALA A 85 -8.20 18.41 10.33
N GLU A 86 -7.38 17.94 11.27
CA GLU A 86 -7.42 18.33 12.68
C GLU A 86 -6.96 19.78 12.88
N ILE A 87 -5.76 20.14 12.38
CA ILE A 87 -5.17 21.46 12.64
C ILE A 87 -5.82 22.60 11.84
N THR A 88 -6.45 22.30 10.70
CA THR A 88 -7.22 23.29 9.93
C THR A 88 -8.65 23.46 10.45
N GLY A 89 -9.02 22.68 11.47
CA GLY A 89 -10.28 22.79 12.18
C GLY A 89 -11.43 22.02 11.52
N GLY A 90 -12.26 21.45 12.40
CA GLY A 90 -13.48 20.74 12.05
C GLY A 90 -13.28 19.27 11.68
N GLY A 91 -12.04 18.79 11.60
CA GLY A 91 -11.70 17.39 11.29
C GLY A 91 -11.20 16.61 12.51
N SER A 92 -11.41 15.29 12.50
CA SER A 92 -10.77 14.35 13.42
C SER A 92 -10.69 12.96 12.80
N LYS A 93 -9.83 12.08 13.34
CA LYS A 93 -9.87 10.65 13.01
C LYS A 93 -11.28 10.08 13.19
N SER A 94 -11.77 9.31 12.21
CA SER A 94 -13.10 8.70 12.29
C SER A 94 -13.11 7.52 13.25
N ALA A 95 -14.22 7.35 13.96
CA ALA A 95 -14.50 6.16 14.76
C ALA A 95 -15.26 5.09 13.96
N VAL A 96 -15.61 5.37 12.70
CA VAL A 96 -16.40 4.47 11.85
C VAL A 96 -15.47 3.56 11.08
N GLU A 97 -15.74 2.25 11.14
CA GLU A 97 -14.93 1.26 10.43
C GLU A 97 -14.85 1.57 8.93
N GLY A 98 -13.62 1.54 8.39
CA GLY A 98 -13.35 1.76 6.97
C GLY A 98 -13.37 3.22 6.52
N LEU A 99 -13.49 4.16 7.46
CA LEU A 99 -13.36 5.59 7.26
C LEU A 99 -12.23 6.14 8.12
N ASP A 100 -11.60 7.21 7.64
CA ASP A 100 -10.35 7.72 8.18
C ASP A 100 -10.54 9.11 8.80
N ILE A 101 -11.35 9.98 8.18
CA ILE A 101 -11.58 11.36 8.65
C ILE A 101 -13.09 11.64 8.75
N GLU A 102 -13.48 12.32 9.83
CA GLU A 102 -14.76 13.02 9.94
C GLU A 102 -14.52 14.52 9.99
N LEU A 103 -15.07 15.26 9.03
CA LEU A 103 -14.84 16.69 8.87
C LEU A 103 -16.16 17.46 8.82
N THR A 104 -16.31 18.53 9.58
CA THR A 104 -17.45 19.46 9.45
C THR A 104 -16.99 20.75 8.81
N ARG A 105 -17.56 21.09 7.65
CA ARG A 105 -17.21 22.31 6.91
C ARG A 105 -18.43 22.86 6.17
N GLY A 106 -18.66 24.16 6.26
CA GLY A 106 -19.82 24.81 5.63
C GLY A 106 -21.18 24.22 6.05
N GLY A 107 -21.29 23.70 7.28
CA GLY A 107 -22.51 23.04 7.78
C GLY A 107 -22.75 21.61 7.26
N VAL A 108 -21.82 21.04 6.50
CA VAL A 108 -21.87 19.67 5.99
C VAL A 108 -20.86 18.80 6.75
N ARG A 109 -21.29 17.60 7.18
CA ARG A 109 -20.41 16.57 7.73
C ARG A 109 -19.90 15.64 6.64
N TYR A 110 -18.59 15.65 6.40
CA TYR A 110 -17.91 14.76 5.48
C TYR A 110 -17.37 13.54 6.22
N LEU A 111 -17.66 12.36 5.70
CA LEU A 111 -17.13 11.09 6.17
C LEU A 111 -16.23 10.52 5.08
N ILE A 112 -14.93 10.46 5.36
CA ILE A 112 -13.91 10.34 4.33
C ILE A 112 -13.13 9.06 4.52
N ALA A 113 -13.04 8.25 3.46
CA ALA A 113 -12.01 7.22 3.33
C ALA A 113 -10.87 7.78 2.47
N VAL A 114 -9.67 7.85 3.03
CA VAL A 114 -8.46 8.36 2.40
C VAL A 114 -7.75 7.20 1.68
N LYS A 115 -7.28 7.47 0.46
CA LYS A 115 -6.51 6.54 -0.35
C LYS A 115 -5.36 7.31 -1.01
N SER A 116 -4.20 6.71 -1.14
CA SER A 116 -3.05 7.38 -1.76
C SER A 116 -3.33 7.71 -3.24
N GLY A 117 -3.70 6.69 -4.04
CA GLY A 117 -3.89 6.81 -5.48
C GLY A 117 -5.17 6.17 -6.01
N GLN A 118 -5.46 6.38 -7.30
CA GLN A 118 -6.70 5.90 -7.94
C GLN A 118 -6.82 4.38 -8.07
N LYS A 119 -5.69 3.67 -8.11
CA LYS A 119 -5.61 2.20 -8.25
C LYS A 119 -5.32 1.54 -6.90
N TRP A 120 -6.03 1.95 -5.85
CA TRP A 120 -5.77 1.50 -4.48
C TRP A 120 -6.31 0.10 -4.16
N GLY A 121 -7.17 -0.47 -5.02
CA GLY A 121 -7.73 -1.78 -4.72
C GLY A 121 -8.41 -2.47 -5.89
N ASN A 122 -8.70 -3.75 -5.68
CA ASN A 122 -9.48 -4.58 -6.59
C ASN A 122 -11.00 -4.37 -6.39
N ALA A 123 -11.81 -5.02 -7.23
CA ALA A 123 -13.27 -4.90 -7.19
C ALA A 123 -13.88 -5.26 -5.81
N GLY A 124 -13.31 -6.23 -5.10
CA GLY A 124 -13.75 -6.62 -3.76
C GLY A 124 -13.50 -5.52 -2.73
N GLN A 125 -12.32 -4.88 -2.76
CA GLN A 125 -12.00 -3.77 -1.87
C GLN A 125 -12.90 -2.55 -2.13
N HIS A 126 -13.18 -2.24 -3.40
CA HIS A 126 -14.15 -1.19 -3.75
C HIS A 126 -15.57 -1.50 -3.27
N LYS A 127 -16.01 -2.77 -3.36
CA LYS A 127 -17.31 -3.21 -2.83
C LYS A 127 -17.36 -3.05 -1.31
N LYS A 128 -16.30 -3.44 -0.60
CA LYS A 128 -16.21 -3.31 0.86
C LYS A 128 -16.29 -1.85 1.31
N LEU A 129 -15.60 -0.94 0.62
CA LEU A 129 -15.71 0.50 0.91
C LEU A 129 -17.14 1.02 0.71
N LEU A 130 -17.82 0.58 -0.35
CA LEU A 130 -19.23 0.93 -0.56
C LEU A 130 -20.14 0.43 0.58
N ASP A 131 -19.87 -0.75 1.11
CA ASP A 131 -20.62 -1.31 2.24
C ASP A 131 -20.39 -0.50 3.53
N TYR A 132 -19.15 -0.08 3.80
CA TYR A 132 -18.83 0.85 4.90
C TYR A 132 -19.58 2.18 4.77
N PHE A 133 -19.58 2.78 3.57
CA PHE A 133 -20.33 3.99 3.29
C PHE A 133 -21.84 3.83 3.52
N LYS A 134 -22.44 2.73 3.07
CA LYS A 134 -23.86 2.46 3.30
C LYS A 134 -24.19 2.27 4.78
N ALA A 135 -23.32 1.59 5.53
CA ALA A 135 -23.49 1.42 6.97
C ALA A 135 -23.44 2.77 7.70
N ALA A 136 -22.44 3.60 7.40
CA ALA A 136 -22.29 4.94 7.97
C ALA A 136 -23.52 5.82 7.65
N ALA A 137 -23.97 5.84 6.39
CA ALA A 137 -25.17 6.58 5.99
C ALA A 137 -26.43 6.14 6.74
N LYS A 138 -26.59 4.83 6.98
CA LYS A 138 -27.73 4.29 7.71
C LYS A 138 -27.75 4.78 9.15
N VAL A 139 -26.59 4.74 9.84
CA VAL A 139 -26.46 5.23 11.22
C VAL A 139 -26.76 6.72 11.30
N LEU A 140 -26.22 7.53 10.38
CA LEU A 140 -26.47 8.97 10.36
C LEU A 140 -27.95 9.29 10.14
N LYS A 141 -28.61 8.66 9.17
CA LYS A 141 -30.04 8.87 8.88
C LYS A 141 -30.96 8.50 10.04
N GLN A 142 -30.54 7.57 10.91
CA GLN A 142 -31.30 7.19 12.10
C GLN A 142 -31.14 8.18 13.27
N SER A 143 -30.08 9.00 13.24
CA SER A 143 -29.87 10.04 14.25
C SER A 143 -30.87 11.18 14.07
N LYS A 144 -31.56 11.54 15.16
CA LYS A 144 -32.47 12.71 15.23
C LYS A 144 -31.77 14.05 15.03
N ARG A 145 -30.43 14.07 14.99
CA ARG A 145 -29.58 15.25 14.71
C ARG A 145 -28.88 15.15 13.35
N SER A 146 -29.43 14.43 12.39
CA SER A 146 -28.82 14.33 11.06
C SER A 146 -28.93 15.66 10.31
N GLY A 147 -27.90 16.50 10.46
CA GLY A 147 -27.62 17.56 9.50
C GLY A 147 -27.14 16.99 8.15
N PRO A 148 -26.88 17.87 7.16
CA PRO A 148 -26.32 17.46 5.88
C PRO A 148 -25.02 16.67 6.05
N PHE A 149 -24.86 15.60 5.28
CA PHE A 149 -23.62 14.82 5.26
C PHE A 149 -23.26 14.37 3.85
N GLN A 150 -21.97 14.14 3.63
CA GLN A 150 -21.42 13.66 2.36
C GLN A 150 -20.39 12.56 2.63
N LEU A 151 -20.52 11.45 1.91
CA LEU A 151 -19.53 10.38 1.93
C LEU A 151 -18.49 10.67 0.85
N VAL A 152 -17.21 10.56 1.19
CA VAL A 152 -16.10 10.95 0.32
C VAL A 152 -15.06 9.84 0.24
N GLU A 153 -14.71 9.45 -0.97
CA GLU A 153 -13.47 8.75 -1.26
C GLU A 153 -12.42 9.81 -1.63
N GLY A 154 -11.56 10.15 -0.67
CA GLY A 154 -10.50 11.13 -0.82
C GLY A 154 -9.23 10.48 -1.34
N ILE A 155 -8.71 10.96 -2.46
CA ILE A 155 -7.53 10.39 -3.13
C ILE A 155 -6.42 11.43 -3.16
N CYS A 156 -5.28 11.15 -2.52
CA CYS A 156 -4.18 12.10 -2.33
C CYS A 156 -3.55 12.59 -3.64
N TYR A 157 -3.40 11.72 -4.65
CA TYR A 157 -2.79 12.11 -5.93
C TYR A 157 -3.52 11.60 -7.17
N GLY A 158 -3.24 12.26 -8.29
CA GLY A 158 -3.76 11.94 -9.61
C GLY A 158 -4.77 12.99 -10.11
N ARG A 159 -5.39 12.68 -11.24
CA ARG A 159 -6.39 13.53 -11.89
C ARG A 159 -7.40 12.68 -12.64
N PHE A 160 -8.60 13.22 -12.86
CA PHE A 160 -9.55 12.61 -13.77
C PHE A 160 -9.09 12.80 -15.23
N GLY A 161 -9.37 11.82 -16.09
CA GLY A 161 -8.89 11.79 -17.49
C GLY A 161 -9.57 12.77 -18.46
N LYS A 162 -10.58 13.54 -18.01
CA LYS A 162 -11.16 14.67 -18.75
C LYS A 162 -10.91 15.95 -17.95
N PRO A 163 -10.57 17.07 -18.61
CA PRO A 163 -10.34 18.32 -17.90
C PRO A 163 -11.63 18.74 -17.18
N ASN A 164 -11.50 19.23 -15.95
CA ASN A 164 -12.56 19.87 -15.16
C ASN A 164 -13.55 18.99 -14.40
N ARG A 165 -13.14 17.82 -13.91
CA ARG A 165 -13.85 17.21 -12.79
C ARG A 165 -12.81 16.91 -11.73
N GLY A 166 -12.73 17.73 -10.68
CA GLY A 166 -12.00 17.39 -9.43
C GLY A 166 -12.83 16.47 -8.51
N GLU A 167 -14.07 16.25 -8.91
CA GLU A 167 -15.08 15.48 -8.21
C GLU A 167 -15.82 14.56 -9.17
N ARG A 168 -16.15 13.35 -8.71
CA ARG A 168 -17.05 12.46 -9.43
C ARG A 168 -18.05 11.83 -8.47
N GLU A 169 -19.33 12.09 -8.72
CA GLU A 169 -20.41 11.37 -8.05
C GLU A 169 -20.41 9.88 -8.40
N LYS A 170 -20.65 9.06 -7.37
CA LYS A 170 -20.73 7.59 -7.43
C LYS A 170 -22.00 7.09 -6.75
N GLY A 171 -23.11 7.79 -6.99
CA GLY A 171 -24.43 7.46 -6.44
C GLY A 171 -24.53 7.72 -4.94
N HIS A 172 -23.79 6.97 -4.12
CA HIS A 172 -23.83 7.05 -2.66
C HIS A 172 -22.71 7.89 -2.03
N TYR A 173 -21.64 8.17 -2.78
CA TYR A 173 -20.48 8.93 -2.32
C TYR A 173 -19.91 9.76 -3.48
N ILE A 174 -19.03 10.70 -3.16
CA ILE A 174 -18.26 11.47 -4.15
C ILE A 174 -16.80 11.05 -4.06
N ARG A 175 -16.09 11.10 -5.19
CA ARG A 175 -14.64 10.89 -5.23
C ARG A 175 -13.96 12.23 -5.47
N LEU A 176 -13.07 12.63 -4.56
CA LEU A 176 -12.22 13.82 -4.70
C LEU A 176 -10.77 13.37 -4.90
N ILE A 177 -10.06 13.97 -5.86
CA ILE A 177 -8.71 13.52 -6.24
C ILE A 177 -7.75 14.71 -6.29
N GLY A 178 -6.56 14.52 -5.70
CA GLY A 178 -5.49 15.51 -5.74
C GLY A 178 -5.94 16.82 -5.10
N GLN A 179 -5.79 17.92 -5.85
CA GLN A 179 -6.12 19.27 -5.41
C GLN A 179 -7.47 19.37 -4.68
N SER A 180 -8.54 18.78 -5.23
CA SER A 180 -9.89 18.91 -4.63
C SER A 180 -10.02 18.19 -3.29
N PHE A 181 -9.29 17.08 -3.09
CA PHE A 181 -9.27 16.40 -1.80
C PHE A 181 -8.50 17.21 -0.76
N TRP A 182 -7.28 17.66 -1.10
CA TRP A 182 -6.47 18.49 -0.22
C TRP A 182 -7.18 19.80 0.14
N GLN A 183 -7.86 20.43 -0.81
CA GLN A 183 -8.67 21.61 -0.58
C GLN A 183 -9.85 21.33 0.35
N LEU A 184 -10.55 20.19 0.21
CA LEU A 184 -11.65 19.85 1.10
C LEU A 184 -11.20 19.80 2.55
N ILE A 185 -10.10 19.10 2.84
CA ILE A 185 -9.65 18.91 4.22
C ILE A 185 -8.97 20.14 4.79
N SER A 186 -8.31 20.95 3.96
CA SER A 186 -7.46 22.05 4.44
C SER A 186 -8.05 23.45 4.27
N GLY A 187 -8.96 23.61 3.32
CA GLY A 187 -9.55 24.89 2.94
C GLY A 187 -8.68 25.66 1.96
N ASP A 188 -7.54 25.10 1.55
CA ASP A 188 -6.54 25.74 0.73
C ASP A 188 -6.37 25.01 -0.62
N PRO A 189 -6.60 25.68 -1.75
CA PRO A 189 -6.49 25.07 -3.07
C PRO A 189 -5.05 24.76 -3.50
N ASP A 190 -4.05 25.32 -2.83
CA ASP A 190 -2.64 25.23 -3.23
C ASP A 190 -1.83 24.27 -2.34
N LEU A 191 -2.40 23.81 -1.22
CA LEU A 191 -1.73 22.91 -0.27
C LEU A 191 -1.07 21.70 -0.94
N TYR A 192 -1.71 21.09 -1.94
CA TYR A 192 -1.16 19.90 -2.61
C TYR A 192 0.20 20.14 -3.27
N VAL A 193 0.49 21.38 -3.68
CA VAL A 193 1.81 21.79 -4.20
C VAL A 193 2.74 22.08 -3.04
N ASP A 194 2.24 22.78 -2.01
CA ASP A 194 3.03 23.20 -0.86
C ASP A 194 3.58 22.02 -0.05
N LEU A 195 2.94 20.86 -0.13
CA LEU A 195 3.41 19.61 0.48
C LEU A 195 4.69 19.07 -0.17
N ILE A 196 5.05 19.45 -1.40
CA ILE A 196 6.23 18.88 -2.10
C ILE A 196 7.53 19.23 -1.36
N GLU A 197 7.68 20.47 -0.93
CA GLU A 197 8.92 20.95 -0.29
C GLU A 197 9.22 20.24 1.04
N PRO A 198 8.31 20.19 2.03
CA PRO A 198 8.59 19.49 3.28
C PRO A 198 8.73 17.97 3.10
N LEU A 199 8.04 17.36 2.13
CA LEU A 199 8.24 15.92 1.81
C LEU A 199 9.61 15.65 1.18
N GLY A 200 10.23 16.66 0.59
CA GLY A 200 11.58 16.59 0.04
C GLY A 200 12.69 16.88 1.04
N HIS A 201 12.35 17.19 2.30
CA HIS A 201 13.31 17.51 3.35
C HIS A 201 14.33 16.37 3.53
N GLU A 202 15.62 16.74 3.53
CA GLU A 202 16.76 15.81 3.63
C GLU A 202 16.75 14.61 2.66
N SER A 203 15.94 14.66 1.60
CA SER A 203 15.72 13.53 0.69
C SER A 203 16.99 13.01 0.03
N GLU A 204 17.98 13.88 -0.23
CA GLU A 204 19.29 13.49 -0.76
C GLU A 204 20.12 12.68 0.25
N ALA A 205 20.11 13.09 1.53
CA ALA A 205 20.80 12.37 2.60
C ALA A 205 20.16 11.00 2.83
N HIS A 206 18.82 10.94 2.90
CA HIS A 206 18.09 9.68 3.00
C HIS A 206 18.33 8.77 1.79
N ALA A 207 18.32 9.31 0.57
CA ALA A 207 18.59 8.54 -0.65
C ALA A 207 20.01 7.95 -0.65
N THR A 208 20.98 8.70 -0.14
CA THR A 208 22.36 8.23 0.00
C THR A 208 22.47 7.08 1.00
N ARG A 209 21.91 7.23 2.21
CA ARG A 209 21.89 6.14 3.21
C ARG A 209 21.18 4.90 2.68
N TYR A 210 20.02 5.09 2.04
CA TYR A 210 19.22 4.02 1.47
C TYR A 210 19.96 3.24 0.38
N ARG A 211 20.65 3.93 -0.53
CA ARG A 211 21.42 3.30 -1.61
C ARG A 211 22.57 2.46 -1.05
N THR A 212 23.32 2.98 -0.09
CA THR A 212 24.40 2.23 0.55
C THR A 212 23.88 0.94 1.20
N GLU A 213 22.77 1.02 1.94
CA GLU A 213 22.15 -0.16 2.57
C GLU A 213 21.58 -1.14 1.53
N LYS A 214 20.95 -0.62 0.47
CA LYS A 214 20.43 -1.45 -0.63
C LYS A 214 21.56 -2.23 -1.32
N ASP A 215 22.69 -1.59 -1.59
CA ASP A 215 23.84 -2.24 -2.24
C ASP A 215 24.43 -3.33 -1.34
N ALA A 216 24.59 -3.07 -0.04
CA ALA A 216 25.04 -4.06 0.93
C ALA A 216 24.08 -5.26 1.03
N THR A 217 22.78 -4.99 1.11
CA THR A 217 21.72 -6.01 1.13
C THR A 217 21.70 -6.83 -0.16
N TYR A 218 21.82 -6.19 -1.32
CA TYR A 218 21.90 -6.85 -2.61
C TYR A 218 23.08 -7.82 -2.68
N ASN A 219 24.28 -7.38 -2.30
CA ASN A 219 25.47 -8.22 -2.29
C ASN A 219 25.33 -9.41 -1.34
N ARG A 220 24.80 -9.18 -0.14
CA ARG A 220 24.54 -10.24 0.85
C ARG A 220 23.56 -11.28 0.30
N LEU A 221 22.40 -10.85 -0.19
CA LEU A 221 21.36 -11.75 -0.70
C LEU A 221 21.82 -12.49 -1.97
N THR A 222 22.60 -11.84 -2.84
CA THR A 222 23.19 -12.49 -4.02
C THR A 222 24.18 -13.58 -3.62
N ARG A 223 25.02 -13.31 -2.62
CA ARG A 223 25.92 -14.33 -2.06
C ARG A 223 25.14 -15.51 -1.46
N GLU A 224 24.12 -15.25 -0.65
CA GLU A 224 23.24 -16.29 -0.10
C GLU A 224 22.60 -17.12 -1.23
N PHE A 225 22.08 -16.45 -2.27
CA PHE A 225 21.42 -17.11 -3.40
C PHE A 225 22.36 -17.98 -4.22
N THR A 226 23.57 -17.48 -4.52
CA THR A 226 24.56 -18.24 -5.28
C THR A 226 25.04 -19.49 -4.52
N ILE A 227 25.20 -19.39 -3.19
CA ILE A 227 25.58 -20.53 -2.36
C ILE A 227 24.46 -21.58 -2.31
N GLU A 228 23.20 -21.14 -2.18
CA GLU A 228 22.09 -22.05 -1.94
C GLU A 228 21.41 -22.56 -3.22
N TYR A 229 21.36 -21.77 -4.30
CA TYR A 229 20.53 -22.06 -5.49
C TYR A 229 21.30 -22.04 -6.81
N CYS A 230 22.65 -21.99 -6.79
CA CYS A 230 23.45 -22.20 -7.99
C CYS A 230 24.29 -23.48 -7.88
N ASP A 231 24.57 -24.10 -9.03
CA ASP A 231 25.50 -25.22 -9.12
C ASP A 231 26.97 -24.77 -9.10
N LYS A 232 27.89 -25.73 -9.11
CA LYS A 232 29.34 -25.48 -9.10
C LYS A 232 29.85 -24.68 -10.31
N ASP A 233 29.09 -24.67 -11.41
CA ASP A 233 29.43 -23.98 -12.65
C ASP A 233 28.78 -22.58 -12.70
N GLY A 234 28.03 -22.21 -11.65
CA GLY A 234 27.38 -20.91 -11.49
C GLY A 234 26.00 -20.82 -12.13
N ASN A 235 25.44 -21.92 -12.63
CA ASN A 235 24.09 -21.92 -13.20
C ASN A 235 23.05 -22.04 -12.09
N ILE A 236 21.91 -21.37 -12.28
CA ILE A 236 20.79 -21.44 -11.34
C ILE A 236 20.17 -22.85 -11.37
N ASP A 237 20.11 -23.51 -10.20
CA ASP A 237 19.37 -24.75 -9.97
C ASP A 237 17.87 -24.45 -9.82
N TRP A 238 17.21 -24.27 -10.98
CA TRP A 238 15.78 -24.03 -11.06
C TRP A 238 14.94 -25.11 -10.37
N PRO A 239 15.21 -26.42 -10.54
CA PRO A 239 14.49 -27.45 -9.79
C PRO A 239 14.54 -27.26 -8.28
N LYS A 240 15.71 -26.94 -7.70
CA LYS A 240 15.85 -26.68 -6.27
C LYS A 240 15.07 -25.44 -5.84
N LEU A 241 15.16 -24.35 -6.60
CA LEU A 241 14.42 -23.12 -6.33
C LEU A 241 12.90 -23.35 -6.37
N VAL A 242 12.40 -24.07 -7.38
CA VAL A 242 10.97 -24.37 -7.50
C VAL A 242 10.49 -25.27 -6.36
N ARG A 243 11.25 -26.30 -5.99
CA ARG A 243 10.92 -27.14 -4.82
C ARG A 243 10.82 -26.30 -3.55
N PHE A 244 11.78 -25.41 -3.32
CA PHE A 244 11.73 -24.51 -2.16
C PHE A 244 10.43 -23.67 -2.09
N VAL A 245 9.95 -23.18 -3.24
CA VAL A 245 8.74 -22.31 -3.27
C VAL A 245 7.44 -23.11 -3.29
N SER A 246 7.41 -24.32 -3.86
CA SER A 246 6.17 -25.00 -4.25
C SER A 246 6.02 -26.43 -3.76
N GLU A 247 7.05 -27.05 -3.20
CA GLU A 247 6.96 -28.42 -2.70
C GLU A 247 6.07 -28.48 -1.45
N THR A 248 5.11 -29.40 -1.45
CA THR A 248 4.29 -29.67 -0.27
C THR A 248 5.18 -30.17 0.86
N VAL A 249 5.28 -29.41 1.94
CA VAL A 249 5.96 -29.85 3.15
C VAL A 249 5.07 -30.86 3.86
N SER A 250 5.37 -32.16 3.76
CA SER A 250 4.70 -33.18 4.56
C SER A 250 5.19 -33.06 6.00
N SER A 251 4.31 -32.65 6.91
CA SER A 251 4.56 -32.68 8.35
C SER A 251 4.66 -34.13 8.84
N GLU A 252 5.85 -34.71 8.88
CA GLU A 252 6.05 -35.98 9.61
C GLU A 252 5.90 -35.80 11.14
N SER A 253 5.68 -34.57 11.64
CA SER A 253 5.28 -34.32 13.03
C SER A 253 3.76 -34.29 13.28
N ASP A 254 2.91 -34.35 12.25
CA ASP A 254 1.44 -34.40 12.41
C ASP A 254 0.87 -35.66 11.73
N ARG A 255 1.23 -36.84 12.26
CA ARG A 255 0.47 -38.07 11.96
C ARG A 255 -0.77 -38.13 12.85
N GLY A 256 -1.79 -37.38 12.45
CA GLY A 256 -3.19 -37.63 12.76
C GLY A 256 -3.95 -37.81 11.45
N THR A 257 -4.04 -39.06 10.99
CA THR A 257 -4.78 -39.57 9.82
C THR A 257 -5.80 -38.62 9.19
N ALA A 258 -5.50 -38.14 7.99
CA ALA A 258 -6.50 -37.82 6.98
C ALA A 258 -5.99 -38.36 5.63
N GLN A 259 -6.44 -39.57 5.28
CA GLN A 259 -6.27 -40.15 3.95
C GLN A 259 -7.10 -39.30 2.97
N LEU A 260 -6.44 -38.53 2.11
CA LEU A 260 -7.12 -37.88 0.99
C LEU A 260 -7.28 -38.93 -0.11
N THR A 261 -8.47 -39.53 -0.18
CA THR A 261 -8.85 -40.45 -1.26
C THR A 261 -8.87 -39.67 -2.58
N LEU A 262 -7.90 -39.93 -3.46
CA LEU A 262 -7.94 -39.46 -4.83
C LEU A 262 -9.17 -40.07 -5.52
N LEU A 263 -10.08 -39.21 -5.98
CA LEU A 263 -11.19 -39.60 -6.85
C LEU A 263 -10.60 -40.16 -8.15
N THR A 264 -10.71 -41.47 -8.32
CA THR A 264 -10.60 -42.08 -9.65
C THR A 264 -11.92 -41.83 -10.39
N PRO A 265 -11.90 -41.48 -11.69
CA PRO A 265 -13.12 -41.36 -12.47
C PRO A 265 -13.65 -42.77 -12.73
N ASP A 266 -14.86 -43.06 -12.25
CA ASP A 266 -15.52 -44.34 -12.46
C ASP A 266 -15.91 -44.47 -13.94
N ALA A 267 -15.27 -45.41 -14.64
CA ALA A 267 -15.56 -45.73 -16.02
C ALA A 267 -16.66 -46.80 -16.06
N SER A 268 -17.93 -46.37 -15.98
CA SER A 268 -19.06 -47.18 -16.41
C SER A 268 -20.28 -46.31 -16.73
N GLY A 269 -20.43 -45.96 -18.01
CA GLY A 269 -21.72 -45.49 -18.53
C GLY A 269 -22.66 -46.67 -18.74
N PRO A 270 -23.98 -46.53 -18.50
CA PRO A 270 -24.92 -47.57 -18.84
C PRO A 270 -25.25 -47.53 -20.34
N ASN A 271 -25.32 -48.72 -20.95
CA ASN A 271 -26.09 -48.97 -22.17
C ASN A 271 -27.58 -48.73 -21.94
#